data_AF-A0A820KHD0-F1
#
_entry.id   AF-A0A820KHD0-F1
#
_cell.length_a   1.000
_cell.length_b   1.000
_cell.length_c   1.000
_cell.angle_alpha   90.00
_cell.angle_beta   90.00
_cell.angle_gamma   90.00
#
_symmetry.space_group_name_H-M   'P 1'
#
loop_
_entity.id
_entity.type
_entity.pdbx_description
1 polymer ?
#
loop_
_entity_poly.entity_id
_entity_poly.type
_entity_poly.pdbx_seq_one_letter_code
_entity_poly.pdbx_strand_id
1 'polypeptide(L)'
;MTSETASKKDNTIELFTKIFENKLGNADGLISNEQLQQMAGRVTRGSNEEDFEYLQIYGPTVRKFAWVMGGDGLSVFLEESNLDALRSIGYEDRSTRRILENGQHYRLGVFYKSTECVSATWEGVLSLIDTYYPKPISIKIRRHSDALKRMSFDDIEARARLSYLRGASYFDVHGFAVGGHATDPRFMSEERFLECEGTLEETRGFLYHRVGVSRLFDGSGFTKDSNGRLCVSEYLQLNIPVRDIPEFRYLDLSIDTADLMPDA
;
A
#
# COMPACT_ATOMS: atom_id res chain seq x y z
N MET A 1 -35.14 32.61 18.83
CA MET A 1 -35.89 31.35 18.74
C MET A 1 -36.21 31.15 17.28
N THR A 2 -35.77 30.13 16.55
CA THR A 2 -34.97 28.93 16.81
C THR A 2 -34.84 28.32 15.41
N SER A 3 -33.63 28.04 14.96
CA SER A 3 -33.37 27.05 13.91
C SER A 3 -31.88 26.68 13.95
N GLU A 4 -31.43 26.26 15.13
CA GLU A 4 -30.28 25.38 15.27
C GLU A 4 -30.63 24.02 14.66
N THR A 5 -30.43 23.91 13.35
CA THR A 5 -30.33 22.62 12.65
C THR A 5 -29.28 22.74 11.55
N ALA A 6 -28.11 23.28 11.92
CA ALA A 6 -26.88 22.91 11.23
C ALA A 6 -26.55 21.49 11.70
N SER A 7 -27.09 20.52 10.96
CA SER A 7 -26.84 19.09 11.07
C SER A 7 -25.41 18.80 11.57
N LYS A 8 -25.29 18.21 12.76
CA LYS A 8 -24.12 17.41 13.16
C LYS A 8 -23.93 16.34 12.09
N LYS A 9 -23.18 16.65 11.03
CA LYS A 9 -22.52 15.61 10.25
C LYS A 9 -21.41 15.14 11.18
N ASP A 10 -21.67 14.06 11.92
CA ASP A 10 -20.60 13.37 12.61
C ASP A 10 -19.55 13.04 11.56
N ASN A 11 -18.38 13.67 11.70
CA ASN A 11 -17.25 13.40 10.84
C ASN A 11 -16.88 11.94 11.09
N THR A 12 -17.15 11.07 10.13
CA THR A 12 -16.89 9.63 10.25
C THR A 12 -15.44 9.34 10.62
N ILE A 13 -14.49 10.14 10.13
CA ILE A 13 -13.07 10.02 10.50
C ILE A 13 -12.83 10.39 11.96
N GLU A 14 -13.46 11.46 12.45
CA GLU A 14 -13.37 11.84 13.86
C GLU A 14 -13.97 10.76 14.77
N LEU A 15 -15.11 10.19 14.36
CA LEU A 15 -15.74 9.09 15.08
C LEU A 15 -14.86 7.83 15.09
N PHE A 16 -14.32 7.44 13.93
CA PHE A 16 -13.35 6.35 13.82
C PHE A 16 -12.15 6.58 14.75
N THR A 17 -11.58 7.79 14.75
CA THR A 17 -10.44 8.17 15.59
C THR A 17 -10.76 7.98 17.07
N LYS A 18 -11.92 8.49 17.52
CA LYS A 18 -12.35 8.33 18.92
C LYS A 18 -12.55 6.87 19.31
N ILE A 19 -13.14 6.05 18.45
CA ILE A 19 -13.34 4.61 18.73
C ILE A 19 -11.97 3.92 18.82
N PHE A 20 -11.09 4.19 17.85
CA PHE A 20 -9.75 3.62 17.76
C PHE A 20 -8.90 3.93 19.00
N GLU A 21 -8.81 5.20 19.40
CA GLU A 21 -7.96 5.65 20.51
C GLU A 21 -8.46 5.14 21.87
N ASN A 22 -9.78 5.09 22.05
CA ASN A 22 -10.37 4.64 23.32
C ASN A 22 -10.52 3.12 23.39
N LYS A 23 -10.22 2.39 22.30
CA LYS A 23 -10.47 0.95 22.11
C LYS A 23 -11.81 0.55 22.74
N LEU A 24 -12.86 1.33 22.46
CA LEU A 24 -14.19 1.11 23.02
C LEU A 24 -14.61 -0.30 22.61
N GLY A 25 -14.67 -1.23 23.58
CA GLY A 25 -14.79 -2.68 23.38
C GLY A 25 -16.12 -3.18 22.81
N ASN A 26 -16.79 -2.36 22.00
CA ASN A 26 -17.82 -2.69 21.04
C ASN A 26 -17.97 -1.48 20.11
N ALA A 27 -17.20 -1.44 19.02
CA ALA A 27 -17.44 -0.51 17.91
C ALA A 27 -18.78 -0.78 17.20
N ASP A 28 -19.36 -1.96 17.44
CA ASP A 28 -20.65 -2.42 16.93
C ASP A 28 -21.75 -1.37 17.17
N GLY A 29 -22.18 -0.76 16.07
CA GLY A 29 -23.26 0.22 16.03
C GLY A 29 -22.83 1.68 16.27
N LEU A 30 -21.56 1.96 16.58
CA LEU A 30 -21.05 3.34 16.66
C LEU A 30 -20.72 3.89 15.27
N ILE A 31 -20.12 3.06 14.41
CA ILE A 31 -19.85 3.39 13.01
C ILE A 31 -20.51 2.34 12.12
N SER A 32 -21.26 2.77 11.11
CA SER A 32 -21.92 1.84 10.18
C SER A 32 -20.93 1.27 9.16
N ASN A 33 -21.25 0.09 8.62
CA ASN A 33 -20.48 -0.48 7.52
C ASN A 33 -20.47 0.43 6.30
N GLU A 34 -21.59 1.09 5.98
CA GLU A 34 -21.68 2.05 4.88
C GLU A 34 -20.72 3.23 5.05
N GLN A 35 -20.55 3.71 6.30
CA GLN A 35 -19.59 4.74 6.64
C GLN A 35 -18.15 4.26 6.48
N LEU A 36 -17.81 3.07 6.98
CA LEU A 36 -16.48 2.48 6.83
C LEU A 36 -16.14 2.24 5.35
N GLN A 37 -17.09 1.81 4.53
CA GLN A 37 -16.85 1.54 3.10
C GLN A 37 -16.49 2.78 2.30
N GLN A 38 -16.79 3.98 2.81
CA GLN A 38 -16.39 5.27 2.23
C GLN A 38 -14.96 5.68 2.64
N MET A 39 -14.32 4.95 3.55
CA MET A 39 -12.99 5.27 4.08
C MET A 39 -11.92 4.32 3.57
N ALA A 40 -10.70 4.82 3.50
CA ALA A 40 -9.50 4.01 3.25
C ALA A 40 -8.47 4.22 4.36
N GLY A 41 -7.65 3.19 4.55
CA GLY A 41 -6.59 3.15 5.54
C GLY A 41 -5.23 2.86 4.91
N ARG A 42 -4.16 3.43 5.46
CA ARG A 42 -2.79 3.10 5.09
C ARG A 42 -1.92 3.00 6.32
N VAL A 43 -1.28 1.84 6.50
CA VAL A 43 -0.22 1.72 7.51
C VAL A 43 1.08 2.24 6.91
N THR A 44 1.62 3.29 7.52
CA THR A 44 2.92 3.86 7.19
C THR A 44 3.90 3.57 8.33
N ARG A 45 5.17 3.35 7.99
CA ARG A 45 6.26 3.23 8.96
C ARG A 45 7.24 4.37 8.75
N GLY A 46 7.85 4.84 9.83
CA GLY A 46 8.82 5.93 9.81
C GLY A 46 9.60 6.04 11.11
N SER A 47 10.74 6.72 11.06
CA SER A 47 11.56 7.09 12.23
C SER A 47 11.33 8.53 12.65
N ASN A 48 10.93 9.41 11.72
CA ASN A 48 10.74 10.84 11.95
C ASN A 48 9.48 11.35 11.22
N GLU A 49 9.09 12.61 11.47
CA GLU A 49 7.89 13.20 10.87
C GLU A 49 7.95 13.31 9.33
N GLU A 50 9.14 13.45 8.75
CA GLU A 50 9.32 13.54 7.29
C GLU A 50 8.89 12.24 6.60
N ASP A 51 9.12 11.08 7.24
CA ASP A 51 8.69 9.77 6.75
C ASP A 51 7.16 9.63 6.63
N PHE A 52 6.40 10.50 7.31
CA PHE A 52 4.94 10.52 7.32
C PHE A 52 4.34 11.65 6.46
N GLU A 53 5.15 12.42 5.73
CA GLU A 53 4.63 13.52 4.89
C GLU A 53 3.76 13.04 3.72
N TYR A 54 3.93 11.78 3.30
CA TYR A 54 3.21 11.14 2.20
C TYR A 54 2.51 9.87 2.68
N LEU A 55 1.53 9.37 1.90
CA LEU A 55 0.88 8.09 2.18
C LEU A 55 1.87 6.90 2.17
N GLN A 56 3.01 7.03 1.49
CA GLN A 56 4.08 6.03 1.54
C GLN A 56 5.47 6.68 1.55
N ILE A 57 6.33 6.16 2.43
CA ILE A 57 7.69 6.66 2.76
C ILE A 57 8.61 6.97 1.57
N TYR A 58 8.51 6.25 0.45
CA TYR A 58 9.44 6.44 -0.67
C TYR A 58 9.09 7.63 -1.58
N GLY A 59 8.09 8.43 -1.20
CA GLY A 59 7.61 9.57 -1.97
C GLY A 59 7.08 9.21 -3.36
N PRO A 60 6.49 10.18 -4.08
CA PRO A 60 5.93 9.97 -5.41
C PRO A 60 6.99 9.71 -6.48
N THR A 61 8.24 10.12 -6.22
CA THR A 61 9.36 9.96 -7.16
C THR A 61 9.83 8.51 -7.28
N VAL A 62 9.60 7.68 -6.26
CA VAL A 62 9.86 6.23 -6.32
C VAL A 62 8.57 5.47 -6.61
N ARG A 63 7.51 5.70 -5.82
CA ARG A 63 6.21 5.06 -6.02
C ARG A 63 5.12 6.09 -6.20
N LYS A 64 4.54 6.12 -7.40
CA LYS A 64 3.49 7.06 -7.77
C LYS A 64 2.17 6.79 -7.04
N PHE A 65 1.95 5.55 -6.62
CA PHE A 65 0.76 5.12 -5.90
C PHE A 65 1.12 4.54 -4.53
N ALA A 66 0.18 4.66 -3.60
CA ALA A 66 0.20 4.01 -2.30
C ALA A 66 -0.87 2.91 -2.26
N TRP A 67 -0.51 1.78 -1.64
CA TRP A 67 -1.41 0.64 -1.43
C TRP A 67 -2.18 0.82 -0.12
N VAL A 68 -3.51 0.91 -0.22
CA VAL A 68 -4.39 1.27 0.89
C VAL A 68 -5.46 0.19 1.08
N MET A 69 -5.91 0.01 2.32
CA MET A 69 -6.98 -0.93 2.66
C MET A 69 -8.34 -0.26 2.61
N GLY A 70 -9.38 -1.05 2.36
CA GLY A 70 -10.77 -0.63 2.44
C GLY A 70 -11.32 -0.51 3.86
N GLY A 71 -12.63 -0.26 3.95
CA GLY A 71 -13.35 -0.15 5.22
C GLY A 71 -13.37 -1.44 6.03
N ASP A 72 -13.31 -2.58 5.36
CA ASP A 72 -13.15 -3.90 5.99
C ASP A 72 -11.81 -4.00 6.72
N GLY A 73 -10.71 -3.56 6.12
CA GLY A 73 -9.42 -3.48 6.80
C GLY A 73 -9.42 -2.50 7.98
N LEU A 74 -10.09 -1.35 7.82
CA LEU A 74 -10.27 -0.40 8.92
C LEU A 74 -11.09 -0.97 10.09
N SER A 75 -12.08 -1.82 9.81
CA SER A 75 -12.86 -2.52 10.84
C SER A 75 -11.96 -3.38 11.73
N VAL A 76 -11.02 -4.10 11.13
CA VAL A 76 -10.05 -4.93 11.87
C VAL A 76 -9.26 -4.11 12.90
N PHE A 77 -8.87 -2.87 12.57
CA PHE A 77 -8.16 -1.99 13.51
C PHE A 77 -9.03 -1.50 14.70
N LEU A 78 -10.35 -1.53 14.55
CA LEU A 78 -11.29 -1.22 15.64
C LEU A 78 -11.59 -2.45 16.51
N GLU A 79 -11.61 -3.64 15.90
CA GLU A 79 -12.02 -4.89 16.53
C GLU A 79 -10.86 -5.64 17.21
N GLU A 80 -9.65 -5.54 16.63
CA GLU A 80 -8.49 -6.32 17.05
C GLU A 80 -7.39 -5.46 17.72
N SER A 81 -6.38 -6.17 18.23
CA SER A 81 -5.13 -5.53 18.63
C SER A 81 -4.44 -4.93 17.40
N ASN A 82 -3.63 -3.87 17.59
CA ASN A 82 -2.90 -3.26 16.48
C ASN A 82 -1.97 -4.26 15.78
N LEU A 83 -1.40 -5.21 16.54
CA LEU A 83 -0.51 -6.23 15.99
C LEU A 83 -1.27 -7.25 15.15
N ASP A 84 -2.43 -7.72 15.61
CA ASP A 84 -3.26 -8.67 14.84
C ASP A 84 -3.82 -8.02 13.56
N ALA A 85 -4.23 -6.75 13.65
CA ALA A 85 -4.60 -5.95 12.48
C ALA A 85 -3.44 -5.79 11.48
N LEU A 86 -2.20 -5.65 11.95
CA LEU A 86 -1.03 -5.64 11.07
C LEU A 86 -0.78 -7.00 10.40
N ARG A 87 -0.95 -8.10 11.14
CA ARG A 87 -0.83 -9.46 10.61
C ARG A 87 -1.86 -9.73 9.51
N SER A 88 -3.10 -9.27 9.71
CA SER A 88 -4.21 -9.46 8.74
C SER A 88 -3.99 -8.72 7.42
N ILE A 89 -3.18 -7.65 7.42
CA ILE A 89 -2.78 -6.92 6.21
C ILE A 89 -1.38 -7.31 5.71
N GLY A 90 -0.81 -8.42 6.20
CA GLY A 90 0.39 -9.05 5.65
C GLY A 90 1.72 -8.64 6.29
N TYR A 91 1.73 -7.95 7.44
CA TYR A 91 2.97 -7.71 8.18
C TYR A 91 3.35 -8.96 9.00
N GLU A 92 4.58 -9.43 8.80
CA GLU A 92 5.13 -10.55 9.55
C GLU A 92 5.86 -10.09 10.81
N ASP A 93 5.71 -10.84 11.91
CA ASP A 93 6.32 -10.52 13.21
C ASP A 93 7.83 -10.26 13.15
N ARG A 94 8.58 -11.07 12.39
CA ARG A 94 10.03 -10.89 12.21
C ARG A 94 10.36 -9.56 11.55
N SER A 95 9.59 -9.17 10.54
CA SER A 95 9.77 -7.90 9.84
C SER A 95 9.35 -6.72 10.73
N THR A 96 8.25 -6.89 11.47
CA THR A 96 7.78 -5.90 12.46
C THR A 96 8.80 -5.68 13.56
N ARG A 97 9.37 -6.74 14.13
CA ARG A 97 10.45 -6.67 15.13
C ARG A 97 11.61 -5.83 14.62
N ARG A 98 12.14 -6.14 13.44
CA ARG A 98 13.27 -5.41 12.84
C ARG A 98 12.96 -3.93 12.62
N ILE A 99 11.72 -3.60 12.23
CA ILE A 99 11.30 -2.19 12.05
C ILE A 99 11.34 -1.47 13.39
N LEU A 100 10.75 -2.05 14.44
CA LEU A 100 10.74 -1.47 15.78
C LEU A 100 12.14 -1.36 16.40
N GLU A 101 12.98 -2.39 16.27
CA GLU A 101 14.38 -2.41 16.76
C GLU A 101 15.26 -1.36 16.06
N ASN A 102 14.95 -1.01 14.81
CA ASN A 102 15.60 0.08 14.08
C ASN A 102 15.08 1.48 14.47
N GLY A 103 14.27 1.58 15.53
CA GLY A 103 13.70 2.84 16.00
C GLY A 103 12.60 3.41 15.10
N GLN A 104 12.02 2.60 14.21
CA GLN A 104 10.84 2.98 13.46
C GLN A 104 9.57 2.65 14.24
N HIS A 105 8.49 3.36 13.93
CA HIS A 105 7.15 3.12 14.45
C HIS A 105 6.13 3.16 13.32
N TYR A 106 4.91 2.75 13.62
CA TYR A 106 3.82 2.68 12.68
C TYR A 106 2.75 3.72 12.98
N ARG A 107 2.12 4.24 11.92
CA ARG A 107 0.91 5.06 11.99
C ARG A 107 -0.11 4.57 10.99
N LEU A 108 -1.38 4.56 11.39
CA LEU A 108 -2.52 4.31 10.52
C LEU A 108 -3.06 5.65 10.02
N GLY A 109 -2.84 5.92 8.73
CA GLY A 109 -3.46 7.04 8.02
C GLY A 109 -4.87 6.68 7.62
N VAL A 110 -5.87 7.48 8.01
CA VAL A 110 -7.27 7.30 7.66
C VAL A 110 -7.82 8.51 6.92
N PHE A 111 -8.62 8.27 5.89
CA PHE A 111 -9.18 9.31 5.02
C PHE A 111 -10.39 8.78 4.24
N TYR A 112 -11.17 9.68 3.64
CA TYR A 112 -12.25 9.29 2.72
C TYR A 112 -11.69 8.83 1.38
N LYS A 113 -12.20 7.72 0.84
CA LYS A 113 -11.90 7.27 -0.51
C LYS A 113 -12.23 8.37 -1.51
N SER A 114 -11.25 8.79 -2.29
CA SER A 114 -11.48 9.64 -3.45
C SER A 114 -11.94 8.79 -4.64
N THR A 115 -12.37 9.46 -5.71
CA THR A 115 -12.64 8.80 -7.01
C THR A 115 -11.38 8.22 -7.66
N GLU A 116 -10.20 8.59 -7.18
CA GLU A 116 -8.90 8.08 -7.66
C GLU A 116 -8.46 6.82 -6.91
N CYS A 117 -9.21 6.42 -5.87
CA CYS A 117 -8.94 5.20 -5.12
C CYS A 117 -9.54 4.01 -5.87
N VAL A 118 -8.66 3.26 -6.55
CA VAL A 118 -9.06 2.19 -7.47
C VAL A 118 -8.77 0.84 -6.82
N SER A 119 -9.69 -0.12 -6.95
CA SER A 119 -9.47 -1.49 -6.44
C SER A 119 -8.20 -2.10 -7.05
N ALA A 120 -7.40 -2.77 -6.22
CA ALA A 120 -6.13 -3.39 -6.59
C ALA A 120 -6.33 -4.70 -7.38
N THR A 121 -7.16 -4.65 -8.42
CA THR A 121 -7.26 -5.69 -9.43
C THR A 121 -6.28 -5.41 -10.56
N TRP A 122 -6.05 -6.39 -11.44
CA TRP A 122 -5.29 -6.12 -12.68
C TRP A 122 -5.90 -4.99 -13.51
N GLU A 123 -7.23 -4.93 -13.59
CA GLU A 123 -7.92 -3.91 -14.38
C GLU A 123 -7.74 -2.52 -13.74
N GLY A 124 -7.80 -2.45 -12.41
CA GLY A 124 -7.55 -1.22 -11.66
C GLY A 124 -6.11 -0.73 -11.76
N VAL A 125 -5.13 -1.64 -11.66
CA VAL A 125 -3.72 -1.30 -11.87
C VAL A 125 -3.49 -0.75 -13.29
N LEU A 126 -4.05 -1.41 -14.31
CA LEU A 126 -3.89 -0.99 -15.71
C LEU A 126 -4.61 0.34 -16.00
N SER A 127 -5.75 0.62 -15.37
CA SER A 127 -6.46 1.90 -15.55
C SER A 127 -5.71 3.07 -14.92
N LEU A 128 -5.10 2.86 -13.75
CA LEU A 128 -4.21 3.85 -13.13
C LEU A 128 -2.98 4.10 -13.99
N ILE A 129 -2.41 3.05 -14.59
CA ILE A 129 -1.26 3.18 -15.49
C ILE A 129 -1.59 4.03 -16.71
N ASP A 130 -2.76 3.81 -17.31
CA ASP A 130 -3.23 4.60 -18.45
C ASP A 130 -3.48 6.07 -18.11
N THR A 131 -3.92 6.33 -16.89
CA THR A 131 -4.28 7.68 -16.43
C THR A 131 -3.04 8.51 -16.07
N TYR A 132 -2.08 7.92 -15.35
CA TYR A 132 -1.02 8.68 -14.67
C TYR A 132 0.41 8.46 -15.21
N TYR A 133 0.59 7.58 -16.19
CA TYR A 133 1.89 7.44 -16.88
C TYR A 133 1.80 7.86 -18.36
N PRO A 134 2.92 8.32 -18.95
CA PRO A 134 2.99 8.63 -20.37
C PRO A 134 2.48 7.48 -21.24
N LYS A 135 1.76 7.83 -22.32
CA LYS A 135 1.14 6.84 -23.21
C LYS A 135 2.10 5.74 -23.72
N PRO A 136 3.38 6.03 -24.05
CA PRO A 136 4.32 4.98 -24.44
C PRO A 136 4.56 3.90 -23.36
N ILE A 137 4.57 4.29 -22.07
CA ILE A 137 4.69 3.34 -20.94
C ILE A 137 3.46 2.44 -20.89
N SER A 138 2.27 3.04 -20.93
CA SER A 138 0.99 2.31 -20.95
C SER A 138 0.94 1.29 -22.10
N ILE A 139 1.35 1.67 -23.31
CA ILE A 139 1.37 0.77 -24.47
C ILE A 139 2.31 -0.44 -24.25
N LYS A 140 3.53 -0.20 -23.73
CA LYS A 140 4.49 -1.28 -23.43
C LYS A 140 3.92 -2.26 -22.41
N ILE A 141 3.30 -1.76 -21.34
CA ILE A 141 2.70 -2.60 -20.30
C ILE A 141 1.52 -3.40 -20.86
N ARG A 142 0.61 -2.75 -21.60
CA ARG A 142 -0.59 -3.39 -22.14
C ARG A 142 -0.28 -4.53 -23.10
N ARG A 143 0.82 -4.44 -23.87
CA ARG A 143 1.31 -5.52 -24.74
C ARG A 143 1.50 -6.85 -23.99
N HIS A 144 1.82 -6.78 -22.70
CA HIS A 144 2.12 -7.94 -21.86
C HIS A 144 1.04 -8.27 -20.83
N SER A 145 -0.07 -7.53 -20.81
CA SER A 145 -1.15 -7.67 -19.80
C SER A 145 -1.62 -9.12 -19.62
N ASP A 146 -1.82 -9.81 -20.73
CA ASP A 146 -2.21 -11.21 -20.78
C ASP A 146 -1.17 -12.16 -20.19
N ALA A 147 0.11 -11.95 -20.49
CA ALA A 147 1.21 -12.76 -19.98
C ALA A 147 1.42 -12.50 -18.48
N LEU A 148 1.32 -11.24 -18.04
CA LEU A 148 1.40 -10.84 -16.64
C LEU A 148 0.32 -11.50 -15.77
N LYS A 149 -0.88 -11.72 -16.32
CA LYS A 149 -2.00 -12.41 -15.64
C LYS A 149 -1.83 -13.92 -15.57
N ARG A 150 -1.14 -14.53 -16.54
CA ARG A 150 -1.03 -16.00 -16.68
C ARG A 150 0.26 -16.59 -16.11
N MET A 151 1.34 -15.83 -16.10
CA MET A 151 2.64 -16.29 -15.60
C MET A 151 2.82 -15.91 -14.12
N SER A 152 3.48 -16.77 -13.35
CA SER A 152 3.80 -16.46 -11.96
C SER A 152 4.83 -15.33 -11.86
N PHE A 153 4.86 -14.65 -10.70
CA PHE A 153 5.90 -13.66 -10.41
C PHE A 153 7.30 -14.28 -10.54
N ASP A 154 7.49 -15.45 -9.95
CA ASP A 154 8.78 -16.12 -9.84
C ASP A 154 9.30 -16.57 -11.21
N ASP A 155 8.42 -17.02 -12.12
CA ASP A 155 8.83 -17.41 -13.48
C ASP A 155 9.33 -16.20 -14.28
N ILE A 156 8.65 -15.06 -14.18
CA ILE A 156 9.07 -13.83 -14.86
C ILE A 156 10.38 -13.33 -14.25
N GLU A 157 10.51 -13.35 -12.91
CA GLU A 157 11.73 -12.91 -12.24
C GLU A 157 12.92 -13.84 -12.56
N ALA A 158 12.71 -15.15 -12.64
CA ALA A 158 13.75 -16.10 -13.03
C ALA A 158 14.31 -15.79 -14.43
N ARG A 159 13.45 -15.45 -15.38
CA ARG A 159 13.86 -14.97 -16.71
C ARG A 159 14.60 -13.64 -16.64
N ALA A 160 14.11 -12.71 -15.83
CA ALA A 160 14.74 -11.40 -15.64
C ALA A 160 16.15 -11.50 -15.03
N ARG A 161 16.36 -12.42 -14.08
CA ARG A 161 17.65 -12.78 -13.48
C ARG A 161 18.68 -13.24 -14.51
N LEU A 162 18.24 -14.05 -15.49
CA LEU A 162 19.08 -14.50 -16.60
C LEU A 162 19.31 -13.43 -17.69
N SER A 163 18.59 -12.31 -17.59
CA SER A 163 18.61 -11.20 -18.54
C SER A 163 19.13 -9.93 -17.86
N TYR A 164 18.36 -8.84 -17.87
CA TYR A 164 18.81 -7.52 -17.48
C TYR A 164 19.14 -7.37 -15.98
N LEU A 165 18.60 -8.23 -15.10
CA LEU A 165 18.88 -8.14 -13.66
C LEU A 165 20.27 -8.71 -13.29
N ARG A 166 20.89 -9.50 -14.18
CA ARG A 166 22.24 -10.06 -14.00
C ARG A 166 22.40 -10.81 -12.68
N GLY A 167 21.48 -11.74 -12.42
CA GLY A 167 21.47 -12.60 -11.23
C GLY A 167 20.78 -12.03 -10.00
N ALA A 168 20.46 -10.73 -9.95
CA ALA A 168 19.74 -10.13 -8.82
C ALA A 168 18.22 -10.29 -8.92
N SER A 169 17.51 -10.24 -7.80
CA SER A 169 16.04 -10.15 -7.77
C SER A 169 15.56 -8.70 -7.98
N TYR A 170 14.27 -8.52 -8.27
CA TYR A 170 13.65 -7.19 -8.23
C TYR A 170 13.71 -6.58 -6.84
N PHE A 171 13.62 -7.40 -5.79
CA PHE A 171 13.75 -6.96 -4.41
C PHE A 171 15.13 -6.36 -4.13
N ASP A 172 16.21 -7.04 -4.52
CA ASP A 172 17.58 -6.56 -4.32
C ASP A 172 17.78 -5.22 -5.01
N VAL A 173 17.36 -5.12 -6.28
CA VAL A 173 17.47 -3.89 -7.08
C VAL A 173 16.66 -2.74 -6.47
N HIS A 174 15.44 -3.01 -5.98
CA HIS A 174 14.64 -2.00 -5.29
C HIS A 174 15.30 -1.51 -4.00
N GLY A 175 15.83 -2.44 -3.19
CA GLY A 175 16.52 -2.13 -1.94
C GLY A 175 17.72 -1.21 -2.16
N PHE A 176 18.53 -1.47 -3.19
CA PHE A 176 19.65 -0.60 -3.55
C PHE A 176 19.17 0.80 -3.94
N ALA A 177 18.19 0.89 -4.84
CA ALA A 177 17.69 2.18 -5.33
C ALA A 177 17.11 3.06 -4.21
N VAL A 178 16.37 2.45 -3.28
CA VAL A 178 15.75 3.13 -2.14
C VAL A 178 16.75 3.49 -1.05
N GLY A 179 17.81 2.70 -0.86
CA GLY A 179 18.88 2.96 0.13
C GLY A 179 19.85 4.08 -0.26
N GLY A 180 19.49 4.96 -1.20
CA GLY A 180 20.34 6.04 -1.68
C GLY A 180 21.25 5.68 -2.87
N HIS A 181 21.21 4.44 -3.38
CA HIS A 181 21.86 4.08 -4.64
C HIS A 181 20.92 4.30 -5.83
N ALA A 182 20.42 5.54 -5.96
CA ALA A 182 19.44 5.98 -6.97
C ALA A 182 19.88 5.80 -8.44
N THR A 183 21.02 5.16 -8.69
CA THR A 183 21.66 4.99 -9.98
C THR A 183 21.85 3.53 -10.39
N ASP A 184 21.28 2.54 -9.68
CA ASP A 184 21.35 1.16 -10.16
C ASP A 184 20.68 1.08 -11.56
N PRO A 185 21.44 0.78 -12.63
CA PRO A 185 20.91 0.80 -13.99
C PRO A 185 19.90 -0.32 -14.23
N ARG A 186 19.65 -1.20 -13.25
CA ARG A 186 18.64 -2.25 -13.28
C ARG A 186 17.32 -1.83 -12.61
N PHE A 187 17.28 -0.71 -11.91
CA PHE A 187 16.02 -0.16 -11.42
C PHE A 187 15.18 0.37 -12.58
N MET A 188 13.89 0.05 -12.64
CA MET A 188 13.00 0.50 -13.72
C MET A 188 12.32 1.80 -13.34
N SER A 189 13.02 2.92 -13.52
CA SER A 189 12.42 4.26 -13.48
C SER A 189 11.51 4.52 -14.68
N GLU A 190 10.78 5.65 -14.68
CA GLU A 190 9.97 6.07 -15.83
C GLU A 190 10.86 6.32 -17.05
N GLU A 191 11.98 7.00 -16.86
CA GLU A 191 12.94 7.35 -17.91
C GLU A 191 13.53 6.09 -18.55
N ARG A 192 14.03 5.17 -17.73
CA ARG A 192 14.61 3.93 -18.25
C ARG A 192 13.56 3.07 -18.96
N PHE A 193 12.35 2.98 -18.41
CA PHE A 193 11.31 2.18 -19.05
C PHE A 193 10.83 2.77 -20.37
N LEU A 194 10.88 4.10 -20.54
CA LEU A 194 10.66 4.77 -21.81
C LEU A 194 11.74 4.41 -22.85
N GLU A 195 12.99 4.29 -22.43
CA GLU A 195 14.13 4.00 -23.32
C GLU A 195 14.30 2.52 -23.68
N CYS A 196 13.97 1.61 -22.77
CA CYS A 196 14.14 0.17 -23.00
C CYS A 196 13.11 -0.41 -23.98
N GLU A 197 13.29 -1.66 -24.41
CA GLU A 197 12.36 -2.34 -25.33
C GLU A 197 10.97 -2.56 -24.71
N GLY A 198 10.90 -2.70 -23.38
CA GLY A 198 9.67 -3.02 -22.68
C GLY A 198 9.30 -4.49 -22.85
N THR A 199 10.26 -5.38 -22.67
CA THR A 199 10.03 -6.83 -22.57
C THR A 199 9.11 -7.17 -21.38
N LEU A 200 8.65 -8.42 -21.29
CA LEU A 200 7.77 -8.86 -20.19
C LEU A 200 8.48 -8.69 -18.83
N GLU A 201 9.76 -9.06 -18.77
CA GLU A 201 10.63 -8.97 -17.61
C GLU A 201 10.84 -7.52 -17.15
N GLU A 202 11.08 -6.63 -18.10
CA GLU A 202 11.25 -5.19 -17.85
C GLU A 202 9.93 -4.56 -17.39
N THR A 203 8.82 -4.97 -18.01
CA THR A 203 7.46 -4.55 -17.64
C THR A 203 7.15 -4.97 -16.21
N ARG A 204 7.42 -6.23 -15.85
CA ARG A 204 7.23 -6.72 -14.48
C ARG A 204 8.13 -5.97 -13.49
N GLY A 205 9.37 -5.69 -13.88
CA GLY A 205 10.27 -4.86 -13.10
C GLY A 205 9.75 -3.44 -12.89
N PHE A 206 9.18 -2.80 -13.91
CA PHE A 206 8.56 -1.48 -13.77
C PHE A 206 7.38 -1.50 -12.81
N LEU A 207 6.48 -2.48 -12.96
CA LEU A 207 5.34 -2.67 -12.05
C LEU A 207 5.80 -2.90 -10.60
N TYR A 208 6.87 -3.66 -10.39
CA TYR A 208 7.43 -3.87 -9.06
C TYR A 208 8.02 -2.56 -8.47
N HIS A 209 8.89 -1.90 -9.23
CA HIS A 209 9.65 -0.74 -8.75
C HIS A 209 8.81 0.52 -8.56
N ARG A 210 7.88 0.80 -9.48
CA ARG A 210 7.13 2.07 -9.55
C ARG A 210 5.70 1.99 -9.05
N VAL A 211 5.05 0.85 -9.24
CA VAL A 211 3.65 0.63 -8.83
C VAL A 211 3.60 -0.16 -7.52
N GLY A 212 4.62 -0.95 -7.20
CA GLY A 212 4.65 -1.79 -6.01
C GLY A 212 3.95 -3.14 -6.18
N VAL A 213 3.74 -3.58 -7.42
CA VAL A 213 3.15 -4.90 -7.74
C VAL A 213 4.17 -5.99 -7.41
N SER A 214 4.08 -6.51 -6.19
CA SER A 214 5.01 -7.51 -5.64
C SER A 214 4.59 -8.96 -5.98
N ARG A 215 5.32 -9.93 -5.43
CA ARG A 215 4.96 -11.36 -5.52
C ARG A 215 3.62 -11.70 -4.84
N LEU A 216 3.18 -10.88 -3.89
CA LEU A 216 1.94 -11.10 -3.13
C LEU A 216 0.69 -10.67 -3.93
N PHE A 217 0.88 -9.85 -4.96
CA PHE A 217 -0.20 -9.40 -5.82
C PHE A 217 -0.61 -10.48 -6.81
N ASP A 218 -1.88 -10.87 -6.76
CA ASP A 218 -2.52 -11.75 -7.74
C ASP A 218 -3.60 -11.06 -8.59
N GLY A 219 -3.90 -9.80 -8.28
CA GLY A 219 -4.91 -9.00 -8.97
C GLY A 219 -6.35 -9.35 -8.61
N SER A 220 -6.58 -10.01 -7.46
CA SER A 220 -7.90 -10.26 -6.89
C SER A 220 -8.54 -9.02 -6.26
N GLY A 221 -7.74 -8.02 -5.89
CA GLY A 221 -8.20 -6.85 -5.13
C GLY A 221 -8.22 -7.05 -3.63
N PHE A 222 -7.53 -8.07 -3.10
CA PHE A 222 -7.48 -8.39 -1.68
C PHE A 222 -6.03 -8.63 -1.21
N THR A 223 -5.75 -8.25 0.04
CA THR A 223 -4.52 -8.65 0.73
C THR A 223 -4.53 -10.16 1.01
N LYS A 224 -3.32 -10.72 1.15
CA LYS A 224 -3.13 -12.10 1.59
C LYS A 224 -2.34 -12.15 2.88
N ASP A 225 -2.77 -13.00 3.81
CA ASP A 225 -1.97 -13.36 4.98
C ASP A 225 -0.77 -14.24 4.59
N SER A 226 0.06 -14.57 5.58
CA SER A 226 1.20 -15.48 5.41
C SER A 226 0.81 -16.90 4.98
N ASN A 227 -0.46 -17.30 5.14
CA ASN A 227 -1.00 -18.58 4.69
C ASN A 227 -1.65 -18.49 3.29
N GLY A 228 -1.62 -17.31 2.65
CA GLY A 228 -2.21 -17.07 1.34
C GLY A 228 -3.74 -16.89 1.35
N ARG A 229 -4.37 -16.74 2.51
CA ARG A 229 -5.81 -16.48 2.64
C ARG A 229 -6.11 -15.03 2.34
N LEU A 230 -7.21 -14.77 1.63
CA LEU A 230 -7.70 -13.42 1.37
C LEU A 230 -8.21 -12.82 2.68
N CYS A 231 -7.76 -11.60 3.01
CA CYS A 231 -8.11 -10.93 4.25
C CYS A 231 -8.96 -9.68 4.00
N VAL A 232 -8.36 -8.59 3.51
CA VAL A 232 -9.04 -7.30 3.39
C VAL A 232 -8.96 -6.76 1.97
N SER A 233 -9.96 -5.97 1.58
CA SER A 233 -10.01 -5.33 0.28
C SER A 233 -8.86 -4.33 0.13
N GLU A 234 -8.17 -4.40 -0.98
CA GLU A 234 -6.98 -3.61 -1.28
C GLU A 234 -7.24 -2.68 -2.46
N TYR A 235 -6.70 -1.47 -2.36
CA TYR A 235 -6.86 -0.39 -3.32
C TYR A 235 -5.51 0.31 -3.56
N LEU A 236 -5.45 1.06 -4.66
CA LEU A 236 -4.37 1.97 -4.98
C LEU A 236 -4.91 3.40 -5.02
N GLN A 237 -4.18 4.31 -4.38
CA GLN A 237 -4.42 5.75 -4.38
C GLN A 237 -3.14 6.48 -4.81
N LEU A 238 -3.23 7.70 -5.35
CA LEU A 238 -2.04 8.52 -5.59
C LEU A 238 -1.24 8.73 -4.30
N ASN A 239 0.09 8.60 -4.39
CA ASN A 239 0.99 8.89 -3.28
C ASN A 239 1.25 10.40 -3.18
N ILE A 240 0.28 11.13 -2.65
CA ILE A 240 0.32 12.59 -2.47
C ILE A 240 0.68 12.97 -1.02
N PRO A 241 1.10 14.22 -0.77
CA PRO A 241 1.31 14.70 0.59
C PRO A 241 0.04 14.54 1.42
N VAL A 242 0.14 14.01 2.64
CA VAL A 242 -1.03 13.72 3.47
C VAL A 242 -1.80 14.98 3.87
N ARG A 243 -1.11 16.13 3.94
CA ARG A 243 -1.71 17.45 4.18
C ARG A 243 -2.68 17.89 3.07
N ASP A 244 -2.53 17.33 1.86
CA ASP A 244 -3.37 17.64 0.70
C ASP A 244 -4.59 16.71 0.62
N ILE A 245 -4.70 15.73 1.54
CA ILE A 245 -5.84 14.81 1.63
C ILE A 245 -6.87 15.39 2.62
N PRO A 246 -8.10 15.72 2.17
CA PRO A 246 -9.13 16.27 3.04
C PRO A 246 -9.42 15.37 4.23
N GLU A 247 -9.47 15.97 5.42
CA GLU A 247 -9.83 15.31 6.68
C GLU A 247 -8.93 14.14 7.09
N PHE A 248 -7.76 14.01 6.45
CA PHE A 248 -6.78 12.98 6.79
C PHE A 248 -6.35 13.04 8.26
N ARG A 249 -6.17 11.87 8.87
CA ARG A 249 -5.63 11.71 10.22
C ARG A 249 -4.61 10.59 10.25
N TYR A 250 -3.52 10.78 11.00
CA TYR A 250 -2.68 9.68 11.44
C TYR A 250 -3.04 9.30 12.87
N LEU A 251 -3.11 8.00 13.11
CA LEU A 251 -3.32 7.39 14.42
C LEU A 251 -2.08 6.56 14.74
N ASP A 252 -1.51 6.74 15.92
CA ASP A 252 -0.33 5.97 16.31
C ASP A 252 -0.71 4.50 16.53
N LEU A 253 0.06 3.59 15.92
CA LEU A 253 -0.08 2.16 16.11
C LEU A 253 0.96 1.71 17.14
N SER A 254 0.61 1.83 18.42
CA SER A 254 1.44 1.26 19.48
C SER A 254 1.44 -0.27 19.38
N ILE A 255 2.64 -0.85 19.33
CA ILE A 255 2.89 -2.30 19.29
C ILE A 255 3.86 -2.61 20.42
N ASP A 256 3.50 -3.54 21.30
CA ASP A 256 4.45 -4.09 22.26
C ASP A 256 5.27 -5.19 21.60
N THR A 257 6.59 -5.05 21.63
CA THR A 257 7.51 -6.08 21.12
C THR A 257 7.39 -7.41 21.85
N ALA A 258 6.85 -7.43 23.07
CA ALA A 258 6.59 -8.65 23.82
C ALA A 258 5.48 -9.53 23.20
N ASP A 259 4.58 -8.93 22.40
CA ASP A 259 3.46 -9.63 21.75
C ASP A 259 3.86 -10.30 20.42
N LEU A 260 5.09 -10.05 19.95
CA LEU A 260 5.63 -10.64 18.73
C LEU A 260 6.10 -12.07 18.98
N MET A 261 5.72 -13.00 18.09
CA MET A 261 6.18 -14.38 18.13
C MET A 261 7.71 -14.46 18.05
N PRO A 262 8.36 -15.37 18.81
CA PRO A 262 9.80 -15.58 18.72
C PRO A 262 10.26 -15.86 17.29
N ASP A 263 11.48 -15.47 16.94
CA ASP A 263 12.08 -15.87 15.67
C ASP A 263 12.16 -17.41 15.62
N ALA A 264 11.55 -18.00 14.60
CA ALA A 264 11.70 -19.41 14.26
C ALA A 264 12.98 -19.65 13.43
#